data_AF-A0A0R3QI15-F1
#
_entry.id   AF-A0A0R3QI15-F1
#
_cell.length_a   1.000
_cell.length_b   1.000
_cell.length_c   1.000
_cell.angle_alpha   90.00
_cell.angle_beta   90.00
_cell.angle_gamma   90.00
#
_symmetry.space_group_name_H-M   'P 1'
#
loop_
_entity.id
_entity.type
_entity.pdbx_description
1 polymer ?
#
loop_
_entity_poly.entity_id
_entity_poly.type
_entity_poly.pdbx_seq_one_letter_code
_entity_poly.pdbx_strand_id
1 'polypeptide(L)'
;MMVSPSIAFLRTTFNVFYCCYDRLYVKAVFVGYKRSQRNQREHTSLLKLEGVYNKQDAQWYVGKRVLYVYKAHKKTRVHGKTPSRVRAIWGRITRVHGNAGTVK
;
A
#
# COMPACT_ATOMS: atom_id res chain seq x y z
N MET A 1 13.99 42.72 34.48
CA MET A 1 13.49 42.24 33.17
C MET A 1 14.51 41.21 32.65
N MET A 2 14.55 39.94 33.05
CA MET A 2 13.51 38.90 33.08
C MET A 2 12.64 38.89 31.83
N VAL A 3 13.13 38.28 30.75
CA VAL A 3 12.45 37.16 30.08
C VAL A 3 13.45 36.37 29.26
N SER A 4 13.79 35.19 29.75
CA SER A 4 14.34 34.09 28.96
C SER A 4 13.21 33.54 28.08
N PRO A 5 13.35 33.41 26.75
CA PRO A 5 12.44 32.59 25.97
C PRO A 5 12.90 31.13 26.05
N SER A 6 12.19 30.43 26.90
CA SER A 6 12.03 28.99 27.03
C SER A 6 11.73 28.25 25.71
N ILE A 7 12.26 27.01 25.63
CA ILE A 7 11.72 25.82 24.93
C ILE A 7 12.01 25.71 23.42
N ALA A 8 13.15 25.08 23.10
CA ALA A 8 13.38 24.41 21.83
C ALA A 8 12.78 23.00 21.87
N PHE A 9 11.55 22.85 21.38
CA PHE A 9 10.92 21.54 21.15
C PHE A 9 10.96 21.23 19.64
N LEU A 10 12.14 20.91 19.11
CA LEU A 10 12.24 20.29 17.78
C LEU A 10 12.02 18.78 17.92
N ARG A 11 10.73 18.46 18.02
CA ARG A 11 10.18 17.12 17.83
C ARG A 11 10.50 16.65 16.41
N THR A 12 10.72 15.34 16.30
CA THR A 12 10.76 14.49 15.10
C THR A 12 12.12 14.33 14.41
N THR A 13 12.82 13.29 14.83
CA THR A 13 13.56 12.38 13.93
C THR A 13 12.58 11.76 12.92
N PHE A 14 12.04 12.55 11.99
CA PHE A 14 11.48 11.97 10.77
C PHE A 14 12.64 11.90 9.77
N ASN A 15 13.35 10.78 9.87
CA ASN A 15 14.39 10.40 8.94
C ASN A 15 13.73 10.11 7.58
N VAL A 16 13.41 11.17 6.82
CA VAL A 16 13.01 11.06 5.41
C VAL A 16 14.29 11.05 4.59
N PHE A 17 15.01 9.94 4.68
CA PHE A 17 15.96 9.58 3.66
C PHE A 17 15.22 8.69 2.67
N TYR A 18 14.89 9.21 1.48
CA TYR A 18 15.00 8.53 0.17
C TYR A 18 14.78 9.57 -0.94
N CYS A 19 15.90 10.11 -1.45
CA CYS A 19 15.99 10.85 -2.70
C CYS A 19 15.87 9.85 -3.88
N CYS A 20 14.70 9.79 -4.52
CA CYS A 20 14.52 9.56 -5.97
C CYS A 20 13.02 9.73 -6.31
N TYR A 21 12.68 10.85 -6.94
CA TYR A 21 11.41 11.05 -7.65
C TYR A 21 11.41 10.02 -8.81
N ASP A 22 10.54 9.02 -8.89
CA ASP A 22 9.25 9.11 -9.58
C ASP A 22 8.43 7.80 -9.35
N ARG A 23 7.90 7.57 -8.14
CA ARG A 23 6.95 6.46 -7.86
C ARG A 23 5.86 6.94 -6.92
N LEU A 24 4.64 7.11 -7.44
CA LEU A 24 3.46 7.54 -6.67
C LEU A 24 2.78 6.38 -5.90
N TYR A 25 3.37 5.18 -5.88
CA TYR A 25 2.77 3.99 -5.28
C TYR A 25 3.72 3.31 -4.32
N VAL A 26 3.14 2.71 -3.27
CA VAL A 26 3.87 1.83 -2.35
C VAL A 26 3.84 0.42 -2.93
N LYS A 27 5.00 -0.22 -2.97
CA LYS A 27 5.10 -1.62 -3.37
C LYS A 27 4.40 -2.51 -2.36
N ALA A 28 3.73 -3.52 -2.86
CA ALA A 28 3.03 -4.50 -2.05
C ALA A 28 3.23 -5.89 -2.63
N VAL A 29 3.35 -6.87 -1.74
CA VAL A 29 3.40 -8.28 -2.09
C VAL A 29 2.01 -8.87 -1.89
N PHE A 30 1.53 -9.59 -2.91
CA PHE A 30 0.32 -10.39 -2.78
C PHE A 30 0.65 -11.64 -1.95
N VAL A 31 0.09 -11.73 -0.75
CA VAL A 31 0.38 -12.82 0.19
C VAL A 31 -0.51 -14.03 -0.08
N GLY A 32 -1.78 -13.79 -0.41
CA GLY A 32 -2.79 -14.81 -0.64
C GLY A 32 -4.18 -14.26 -0.39
N TYR A 33 -5.16 -15.14 -0.24
CA TYR A 33 -6.52 -14.73 0.16
C TYR A 33 -6.77 -14.94 1.65
N LYS A 34 -7.82 -14.32 2.16
CA LYS A 34 -8.30 -14.57 3.52
C LYS A 34 -8.62 -16.06 3.66
N ARG A 35 -8.12 -16.70 4.71
CA ARG A 35 -8.32 -18.14 4.92
C ARG A 35 -8.49 -18.54 6.36
N SER A 36 -9.15 -19.67 6.54
CA SER A 36 -9.09 -20.52 7.73
C SER A 36 -8.15 -21.70 7.44
N GLN A 37 -8.04 -22.64 8.36
CA GLN A 37 -7.23 -23.85 8.19
C GLN A 37 -7.64 -24.61 6.92
N ARG A 38 -8.95 -24.86 6.74
CA ARG A 38 -9.50 -25.64 5.63
C ARG A 38 -10.10 -24.79 4.50
N ASN A 39 -10.71 -23.64 4.82
CA ASN A 39 -11.49 -22.87 3.86
C ASN A 39 -10.78 -21.57 3.44
N GLN A 40 -10.65 -21.36 2.14
CA GLN A 40 -10.18 -20.11 1.52
C GLN A 40 -11.38 -19.23 1.16
N ARG A 41 -11.21 -17.90 1.19
CA ARG A 41 -12.21 -16.92 0.72
C ARG A 41 -11.56 -15.95 -0.27
N GLU A 42 -11.76 -16.21 -1.55
CA GLU A 42 -11.05 -15.59 -2.68
C GLU A 42 -11.52 -14.17 -2.98
N HIS A 43 -12.72 -13.79 -2.54
CA HIS A 43 -13.23 -12.42 -2.72
C HIS A 43 -12.44 -11.36 -1.92
N THR A 44 -11.60 -11.79 -0.95
CA THR A 44 -10.76 -10.89 -0.14
C THR A 44 -9.30 -11.29 -0.27
N SER A 45 -8.48 -10.38 -0.79
CA SER A 45 -7.02 -10.56 -0.88
C SER A 45 -6.30 -10.02 0.35
N LEU A 46 -5.14 -10.60 0.66
CA LEU A 46 -4.21 -10.13 1.68
C LEU A 46 -2.97 -9.56 0.99
N LEU A 47 -2.62 -8.34 1.35
CA LEU A 47 -1.51 -7.60 0.76
C LEU A 47 -0.55 -7.16 1.87
N LYS A 48 0.74 -7.42 1.67
CA LYS A 48 1.80 -6.96 2.57
C LYS A 48 2.48 -5.76 1.94
N LEU A 49 2.34 -4.59 2.56
CA LEU A 49 2.98 -3.35 2.10
C LEU A 49 4.46 -3.34 2.52
N GLU A 50 5.33 -2.86 1.64
CA GLU A 50 6.74 -2.63 1.97
C GLU A 50 6.87 -1.47 2.97
N GLY A 51 7.74 -1.62 3.98
CA GLY A 51 7.97 -0.59 5.00
C GLY A 51 6.88 -0.43 6.06
N VAL A 52 5.80 -1.24 6.01
CA VAL A 52 4.71 -1.19 7.00
C VAL A 52 4.72 -2.45 7.84
N TYR A 53 5.03 -2.29 9.13
CA TYR A 53 5.10 -3.40 10.09
C TYR A 53 4.05 -3.30 11.20
N ASN A 54 3.58 -2.08 11.51
CA ASN A 54 2.59 -1.85 12.55
C ASN A 54 1.17 -1.72 11.99
N LYS A 55 0.18 -2.04 12.83
CA LYS A 55 -1.24 -1.83 12.52
C LYS A 55 -1.61 -0.34 12.37
N GLN A 56 -1.01 0.53 13.18
CA GLN A 56 -1.30 1.97 13.17
C GLN A 56 -0.85 2.60 11.84
N ASP A 57 0.35 2.26 11.37
CA ASP A 57 0.88 2.71 10.08
C ASP A 57 0.04 2.19 8.91
N ALA A 58 -0.41 0.92 8.99
CA ALA A 58 -1.28 0.32 7.98
C ALA A 58 -2.67 0.99 7.91
N GLN A 59 -3.17 1.56 9.01
CA GLN A 59 -4.47 2.23 9.07
C GLN A 59 -4.54 3.42 8.11
N TRP A 60 -3.41 4.11 7.87
CA TRP A 60 -3.33 5.24 6.95
C TRP A 60 -3.59 4.84 5.48
N TYR A 61 -3.37 3.57 5.13
CA TYR A 61 -3.58 3.05 3.78
C TYR A 61 -5.02 2.60 3.51
N VAL A 62 -5.88 2.56 4.53
CA VAL A 62 -7.28 2.19 4.37
C VAL A 62 -7.99 3.20 3.45
N GLY A 63 -8.77 2.69 2.49
CA GLY A 63 -9.47 3.49 1.49
C GLY A 63 -8.65 3.82 0.24
N LYS A 64 -7.34 3.58 0.23
CA LYS A 64 -6.51 3.80 -0.97
C LYS A 64 -6.79 2.76 -2.05
N ARG A 65 -6.60 3.14 -3.32
CA ARG A 65 -6.74 2.25 -4.48
C ARG A 65 -5.52 1.35 -4.61
N VAL A 66 -5.75 0.10 -4.97
CA VAL A 66 -4.73 -0.90 -5.25
C VAL A 66 -4.81 -1.32 -6.71
N LEU A 67 -3.64 -1.64 -7.27
CA LEU A 67 -3.48 -2.07 -8.64
C LEU A 67 -2.64 -3.34 -8.67
N TYR A 68 -3.15 -4.40 -9.29
CA TYR A 68 -2.35 -5.56 -9.66
C TYR A 68 -2.09 -5.52 -11.17
N VAL A 69 -0.85 -5.25 -11.55
CA VAL A 69 -0.43 -5.14 -12.96
C VAL A 69 0.21 -6.44 -13.40
N TYR A 70 -0.24 -6.99 -14.52
CA TYR A 70 0.33 -8.19 -15.12
C TYR A 70 0.39 -8.07 -16.65
N LYS A 71 1.19 -8.93 -17.28
CA LYS A 71 1.31 -9.01 -18.74
C LYS A 71 0.63 -10.28 -19.23
N ALA A 72 -0.13 -10.18 -20.33
CA ALA A 72 -0.74 -11.30 -21.02
C ALA A 72 -0.17 -11.46 -22.44
N HIS A 73 -0.35 -12.62 -23.06
CA HIS A 73 0.16 -12.88 -24.42
C HIS A 73 -0.54 -12.04 -25.49
N LYS A 74 -1.87 -11.96 -25.43
CA LYS A 74 -2.68 -11.21 -26.40
C LYS A 74 -2.76 -9.73 -26.02
N LYS A 75 -2.64 -8.85 -27.03
CA LYS A 75 -2.92 -7.42 -26.87
C LYS A 75 -4.41 -7.22 -26.69
N THR A 76 -4.82 -6.49 -25.67
CA THR A 76 -6.22 -6.15 -25.41
C THR A 76 -6.40 -4.66 -25.64
N ARG A 77 -7.49 -4.27 -26.30
CA ARG A 77 -7.86 -2.84 -26.43
C ARG A 77 -8.36 -2.34 -25.07
N VAL A 78 -7.77 -1.25 -24.61
CA VAL A 78 -8.28 -0.45 -23.49
C VAL A 78 -8.84 0.84 -24.10
N HIS A 79 -9.99 1.31 -23.63
CA HIS A 79 -10.63 2.51 -24.15
C HIS A 79 -9.65 3.70 -24.12
N GLY A 80 -9.50 4.39 -25.26
CA GLY A 80 -8.63 5.57 -25.38
C GLY A 80 -7.12 5.29 -25.35
N LYS A 81 -6.66 4.04 -25.45
CA LYS A 81 -5.24 3.69 -25.42
C LYS A 81 -4.85 2.73 -26.54
N THR A 82 -3.58 2.80 -26.94
CA THR A 82 -2.99 1.80 -27.85
C THR A 82 -3.14 0.40 -27.26
N PRO A 83 -3.49 -0.62 -28.06
CA PRO A 83 -3.70 -1.97 -27.56
C PRO A 83 -2.42 -2.54 -26.94
N SER A 84 -2.47 -2.79 -25.63
CA SER A 84 -1.31 -3.23 -24.83
C SER A 84 -1.49 -4.66 -24.34
N ARG A 85 -0.35 -5.33 -24.07
CA ARG A 85 -0.32 -6.62 -23.36
C ARG A 85 -0.48 -6.48 -21.85
N VAL A 86 -0.29 -5.28 -21.32
CA VAL A 86 -0.40 -4.97 -19.91
C VAL A 86 -1.86 -4.84 -19.53
N ARG A 87 -2.25 -5.50 -18.45
CA ARG A 87 -3.58 -5.47 -17.85
C ARG A 87 -3.47 -5.13 -16.38
N ALA A 88 -4.54 -4.58 -15.84
CA ALA A 88 -4.61 -4.13 -14.46
C ALA A 88 -5.90 -4.62 -13.83
N ILE A 89 -5.80 -5.18 -12.63
CA ILE A 89 -6.95 -5.42 -11.75
C ILE A 89 -6.94 -4.31 -10.71
N TRP A 90 -8.08 -3.63 -10.58
CA TRP A 90 -8.24 -2.55 -9.62
C TRP A 90 -8.96 -3.06 -8.37
N GLY A 91 -8.52 -2.57 -7.22
CA GLY A 91 -9.15 -2.82 -5.94
C GLY A 91 -9.05 -1.61 -5.02
N ARG A 92 -9.56 -1.75 -3.81
CA ARG A 92 -9.42 -0.78 -2.72
C ARG A 92 -9.04 -1.51 -1.45
N ILE A 93 -8.22 -0.87 -0.62
CA ILE A 93 -7.92 -1.36 0.72
C ILE A 93 -9.14 -1.09 1.61
N THR A 94 -9.69 -2.14 2.21
CA THR A 94 -10.86 -2.08 3.08
C THR A 94 -10.49 -1.93 4.55
N ARG A 95 -9.52 -2.71 5.05
CA ARG A 95 -9.11 -2.67 6.47
C ARG A 95 -7.79 -3.38 6.71
N VAL A 96 -7.17 -3.08 7.85
CA VAL A 96 -5.96 -3.75 8.31
C VAL A 96 -6.26 -5.19 8.76
N HIS A 97 -5.31 -6.10 8.51
CA HIS A 97 -5.37 -7.52 8.83
C HIS A 97 -4.18 -7.92 9.72
N GLY A 98 -4.48 -8.39 10.93
CA GLY A 98 -3.46 -8.81 11.90
C GLY A 98 -2.65 -7.64 12.47
N ASN A 99 -1.53 -7.97 13.10
CA ASN A 99 -0.64 -7.00 13.76
C ASN A 99 0.56 -6.59 12.89
N ALA A 100 0.93 -7.41 11.91
CA ALA A 100 2.13 -7.24 11.10
C ALA A 100 1.97 -6.26 9.92
N GLY A 101 1.01 -5.33 9.96
CA GLY A 101 0.82 -4.34 8.89
C GLY A 101 0.32 -4.89 7.54
N THR A 102 -0.26 -6.10 7.52
CA THR A 102 -0.94 -6.64 6.34
C THR A 102 -2.29 -5.96 6.15
N VAL A 103 -2.73 -5.75 4.91
CA VAL A 103 -4.01 -5.11 4.59
C VAL A 103 -4.86 -6.00 3.69
N LYS A 104 -6.16 -5.71 3.63
CA LYS A 104 -7.12 -6.39 2.76
C LYS A 104 -8.11 -5.42 2.16
#